data_AF-A0A956XBC8-F1
#
_entry.id   AF-A0A956XBC8-F1
#
_cell.length_a   1.000
_cell.length_b   1.000
_cell.length_c   1.000
_cell.angle_alpha   90.00
_cell.angle_beta   90.00
_cell.angle_gamma   90.00
#
_symmetry.space_group_name_H-M   'P 1'
#
loop_
_entity.id
_entity.type
_entity.pdbx_description
1 polymer ?
#
loop_
_entity_poly.entity_id
_entity_poly.type
_entity_poly.pdbx_seq_one_letter_code
_entity_poly.pdbx_strand_id
1 'polypeptide(L)'
;MSDTLIPSDANVSEQNVQKTGLRIFAGRRGRKLREYILAYALLLPAFIIIFTFGIFPLAFSAYESTLTGLNKIVGTYVGLGNYVKAIDNLTYVVFFWLAIAFFYIGIQNIVKVRSVAAEHQERPWLWAIPATILSVGMLLFVRFFFMFLPELLGVADKMRKAQRAGEGPPSLLFRQFVSEAFHLPNIQQAFWLSIAVLAIAIVAAIVFVRILPKSRHQGEYYGLFVQISIMLIGATALAWYTWSEVQRAYADAIANGESLDIWTQVITISAGFVLLLLSWWLWNGASRRDSNFSMVWRLAAAVVLMIGGYLLIVELPQVIGAGDKKWWMGLQNTVYYSLGTIPFQLAISLMLATFLFQDIRGKSFFRVIYFLPYITPVVGAAAIFRILFSGRVDAPVNRIVTAFGFEALGWLNEPNGIFQMMLGQSVRLPAWAVGPSLSMIVIIIFSIWTFVGFNTVIFLAGLGSIPSTLYESASIDGAGRWAQFRHITLPLLSPTIYLLTLYAVIGTFKAFTHIFVLRTGAALGTTDTASVVIFDAFNRDTRIGYASALAMLLLLIVMGLTVINNRVASKKVFYG
;
A
#
# COMPACT_ATOMS: atom_id res chain seq x y z
N MET A 1 -88.91 -5.60 58.64
CA MET A 1 -88.21 -5.77 57.35
C MET A 1 -86.75 -5.48 57.63
N SER A 2 -86.06 -6.45 58.24
CA SER A 2 -85.37 -7.59 57.59
C SER A 2 -83.98 -7.15 57.12
N ASP A 3 -82.95 -7.55 57.85
CA ASP A 3 -81.98 -8.46 57.26
C ASP A 3 -81.22 -9.22 58.34
N THR A 4 -81.13 -10.50 58.05
CA THR A 4 -80.82 -11.64 58.91
C THR A 4 -79.33 -11.98 58.87
N LEU A 5 -78.78 -12.33 60.06
CA LEU A 5 -78.01 -13.57 60.36
C LEU A 5 -76.69 -13.79 59.57
N ILE A 6 -75.51 -14.12 60.12
CA ILE A 6 -75.04 -14.78 61.36
C ILE A 6 -73.51 -14.52 61.48
N PRO A 7 -72.91 -14.50 62.69
CA PRO A 7 -71.47 -14.33 62.92
C PRO A 7 -70.73 -15.67 63.16
N SER A 8 -69.39 -15.72 62.99
CA SER A 8 -68.50 -16.51 63.88
C SER A 8 -67.02 -16.21 63.66
N ASP A 9 -66.33 -15.94 64.76
CA ASP A 9 -64.89 -15.83 64.92
C ASP A 9 -64.13 -17.12 64.58
N ALA A 10 -62.97 -16.99 63.94
CA ALA A 10 -61.72 -17.69 64.28
C ALA A 10 -60.63 -17.29 63.27
N ASN A 11 -59.66 -16.47 63.65
CA ASN A 11 -58.36 -16.88 64.19
C ASN A 11 -57.41 -17.52 63.16
N VAL A 12 -56.19 -16.97 63.11
CA VAL A 12 -54.94 -17.54 62.56
C VAL A 12 -54.78 -17.51 61.03
N SER A 13 -54.21 -16.42 60.50
CA SER A 13 -53.19 -16.46 59.41
C SER A 13 -52.64 -15.08 58.99
N GLU A 14 -52.64 -14.06 59.85
CA GLU A 14 -52.09 -12.73 59.52
C GLU A 14 -50.54 -12.61 59.58
N GLN A 15 -49.79 -13.72 59.67
CA GLN A 15 -48.32 -13.68 59.80
C GLN A 15 -47.51 -14.20 58.61
N ASN A 16 -48.08 -14.51 57.45
CA ASN A 16 -47.31 -15.14 56.36
C ASN A 16 -47.53 -14.58 54.94
N VAL A 17 -47.69 -13.26 54.78
CA VAL A 17 -47.74 -12.63 53.43
C VAL A 17 -46.63 -11.59 53.18
N GLN A 18 -45.77 -11.31 54.15
CA GLN A 18 -44.59 -10.46 53.96
C GLN A 18 -43.31 -11.25 54.22
N LYS A 19 -42.72 -11.87 53.17
CA LYS A 19 -41.25 -12.07 52.97
C LYS A 19 -40.94 -13.13 51.89
N THR A 20 -41.36 -12.90 50.65
CA THR A 20 -40.76 -13.66 49.53
C THR A 20 -40.70 -12.90 48.20
N GLY A 21 -40.64 -11.57 48.27
CA GLY A 21 -40.13 -10.77 47.17
C GLY A 21 -38.61 -10.72 47.28
N LEU A 22 -37.93 -11.56 46.51
CA LEU A 22 -36.47 -11.59 46.32
C LEU A 22 -35.79 -10.23 46.59
N ARG A 23 -35.16 -10.09 47.77
CA ARG A 23 -34.34 -8.94 48.17
C ARG A 23 -33.02 -8.83 47.36
N ILE A 24 -33.03 -9.22 46.08
CA ILE A 24 -31.86 -9.16 45.17
C ILE A 24 -31.31 -7.73 45.10
N PHE A 25 -32.20 -6.73 45.25
CA PHE A 25 -31.85 -5.31 45.16
C PHE A 25 -31.59 -4.62 46.51
N ALA A 26 -31.69 -5.33 47.64
CA ALA A 26 -31.43 -4.76 48.96
C ALA A 26 -29.97 -4.99 49.38
N GLY A 27 -29.25 -3.90 49.69
CA GLY A 27 -27.83 -3.91 50.08
C GLY A 27 -26.90 -3.32 49.01
N ARG A 28 -25.62 -3.14 49.35
CA ARG A 28 -24.64 -2.44 48.51
C ARG A 28 -24.43 -3.09 47.13
N ARG A 29 -24.50 -4.44 47.05
CA ARG A 29 -24.42 -5.21 45.80
C ARG A 29 -25.71 -5.10 44.96
N GLY A 30 -26.87 -5.15 45.60
CA GLY A 30 -28.16 -5.00 44.93
C GLY A 30 -28.37 -3.61 44.33
N ARG A 31 -27.89 -2.56 45.01
CA ARG A 31 -27.89 -1.17 44.48
C ARG A 31 -27.04 -1.05 43.22
N LYS A 32 -25.81 -1.58 43.22
CA LYS A 32 -24.95 -1.63 42.03
C LYS A 32 -25.57 -2.42 40.88
N LEU A 33 -26.20 -3.56 41.17
CA LEU A 33 -26.88 -4.36 40.14
C LEU A 33 -28.05 -3.57 39.51
N ARG A 34 -28.83 -2.85 40.32
CA ARG A 34 -29.90 -1.97 39.84
C ARG A 34 -29.34 -0.83 38.98
N GLU A 35 -28.24 -0.21 39.40
CA GLU A 35 -27.55 0.84 38.63
C GLU A 35 -27.05 0.31 37.29
N TYR A 36 -26.47 -0.90 37.25
CA TYR A 36 -26.05 -1.54 35.99
C TYR A 36 -27.25 -1.87 35.10
N ILE A 37 -28.31 -2.46 35.64
CA ILE A 37 -29.52 -2.77 34.86
C ILE A 37 -30.14 -1.51 34.28
N LEU A 38 -30.23 -0.43 35.06
CA LEU A 38 -30.72 0.87 34.58
C LEU A 38 -29.80 1.45 33.49
N ALA A 39 -28.49 1.39 33.67
CA ALA A 39 -27.53 1.85 32.66
C ALA A 39 -27.66 1.04 31.35
N TYR A 40 -27.73 -0.29 31.44
CA TYR A 40 -27.92 -1.13 30.26
C TYR A 40 -29.30 -0.96 29.62
N ALA A 41 -30.37 -0.77 30.41
CA ALA A 41 -31.70 -0.50 29.91
C ALA A 41 -31.78 0.83 29.15
N LEU A 42 -31.10 1.87 29.63
CA LEU A 42 -30.99 3.16 28.93
C LEU A 42 -30.17 3.05 27.63
N LEU A 43 -29.16 2.18 27.59
CA LEU A 43 -28.36 1.92 26.38
C LEU A 43 -29.03 0.96 25.40
N LEU A 44 -30.00 0.14 25.85
CA LEU A 44 -30.62 -0.92 25.08
C LEU A 44 -31.19 -0.44 23.72
N PRO A 45 -31.93 0.69 23.62
CA PRO A 45 -32.47 1.14 22.33
C PRO A 45 -31.35 1.49 21.33
N ALA A 46 -30.30 2.16 21.81
CA ALA A 46 -29.14 2.48 20.98
C ALA A 46 -28.41 1.21 20.53
N PHE A 47 -28.24 0.25 21.44
CA PHE A 47 -27.63 -1.04 21.11
C PHE A 47 -28.44 -1.81 20.08
N ILE A 48 -29.77 -1.85 20.21
CA ILE A 48 -30.67 -2.50 19.24
C ILE A 48 -30.55 -1.83 17.85
N ILE A 49 -30.52 -0.49 17.79
CA ILE A 49 -30.38 0.22 16.51
C ILE A 49 -29.00 -0.07 15.89
N ILE A 50 -27.92 0.03 16.66
CA ILE A 50 -26.55 -0.22 16.19
C ILE A 50 -26.40 -1.68 15.76
N PHE A 51 -26.97 -2.62 16.52
CA PHE A 51 -26.93 -4.03 16.17
C PHE A 51 -27.71 -4.29 14.89
N THR A 52 -28.99 -3.91 14.83
CA THR A 52 -29.88 -4.22 13.70
C THR A 52 -29.46 -3.55 12.39
N PHE A 53 -28.99 -2.29 12.44
CA PHE A 53 -28.66 -1.53 11.22
C PHE A 53 -27.15 -1.41 10.95
N GLY A 54 -26.30 -1.65 11.95
CA GLY A 54 -24.85 -1.57 11.80
C GLY A 54 -24.18 -2.95 11.74
N ILE A 55 -24.26 -3.70 12.84
CA ILE A 55 -23.51 -4.96 13.01
C ILE A 55 -24.16 -6.11 12.24
N PHE A 56 -25.48 -6.24 12.31
CA PHE A 56 -26.23 -7.33 11.71
C PHE A 56 -26.09 -7.38 10.19
N PRO A 57 -26.24 -6.28 9.41
CA PRO A 57 -26.06 -6.35 7.96
C PRO A 57 -24.62 -6.71 7.57
N LEU A 58 -23.62 -6.27 8.36
CA LEU A 58 -22.22 -6.63 8.15
C LEU A 58 -21.99 -8.13 8.39
N ALA A 59 -22.44 -8.64 9.54
CA ALA A 59 -22.30 -10.05 9.90
C ALA A 59 -23.10 -10.95 8.96
N PHE A 60 -24.32 -10.53 8.59
CA PHE A 60 -25.17 -11.22 7.64
C PHE A 60 -24.57 -11.22 6.23
N SER A 61 -24.00 -10.10 5.77
CA SER A 61 -23.28 -10.06 4.50
C SER A 61 -22.04 -10.97 4.50
N ALA A 62 -21.33 -11.07 5.62
CA ALA A 62 -20.20 -11.99 5.76
C ALA A 62 -20.66 -13.45 5.78
N TYR A 63 -21.77 -13.74 6.48
CA TYR A 63 -22.42 -15.04 6.50
C TYR A 63 -22.86 -15.45 5.08
N GLU A 64 -23.60 -14.59 4.38
CA GLU A 64 -24.04 -14.85 3.00
C GLU A 64 -22.84 -15.03 2.06
N SER A 65 -21.81 -14.19 2.19
CA SER A 65 -20.60 -14.32 1.38
C SER A 65 -19.84 -15.64 1.60
N THR A 66 -19.95 -16.25 2.78
CA THR A 66 -19.18 -17.46 3.14
C THR A 66 -19.96 -18.75 2.96
N LEU A 67 -21.29 -18.72 3.10
CA LEU A 67 -22.10 -19.93 3.22
C LEU A 67 -23.14 -20.13 2.11
N THR A 68 -23.67 -19.06 1.51
CA THR A 68 -24.70 -19.18 0.45
C THR A 68 -24.16 -19.06 -0.97
N GLY A 69 -22.88 -18.74 -1.12
CA GLY A 69 -22.23 -18.60 -2.43
C GLY A 69 -22.83 -17.44 -3.19
N LEU A 70 -22.04 -16.39 -3.46
CA LEU A 70 -22.47 -15.33 -4.37
C LEU A 70 -22.74 -15.94 -5.75
N ASN A 71 -23.99 -16.30 -6.01
CA ASN A 71 -24.52 -16.68 -7.31
C ASN A 71 -24.35 -15.48 -8.23
N LYS A 72 -23.18 -15.36 -8.87
CA LYS A 72 -22.99 -14.69 -10.18
C LYS A 72 -21.53 -14.80 -10.63
N ILE A 73 -21.38 -15.55 -11.73
CA ILE A 73 -20.19 -15.68 -12.57
C ILE A 73 -19.02 -16.37 -11.84
N VAL A 74 -19.22 -17.65 -11.54
CA VAL A 74 -18.12 -18.57 -11.28
C VAL A 74 -17.45 -18.82 -12.63
N GLY A 75 -16.39 -18.06 -12.95
CA GLY A 75 -15.40 -18.57 -13.90
C GLY A 75 -14.95 -19.95 -13.44
N THR A 76 -14.60 -20.85 -14.35
CA THR A 76 -14.14 -22.20 -13.99
C THR A 76 -13.10 -22.09 -12.86
N TYR A 77 -13.37 -22.71 -11.71
CA TYR A 77 -12.46 -22.66 -10.57
C TYR A 77 -11.15 -23.33 -10.99
N VAL A 78 -10.15 -22.52 -11.34
CA VAL A 78 -8.83 -22.97 -11.82
C VAL A 78 -7.97 -23.51 -10.66
N GLY A 79 -8.53 -23.61 -9.45
CA GLY A 79 -7.81 -23.99 -8.23
C GLY A 79 -6.62 -23.06 -7.98
N LEU A 80 -5.47 -23.67 -7.69
CA LEU A 80 -4.21 -22.94 -7.55
C LEU A 80 -3.55 -22.58 -8.89
N GLY A 81 -4.13 -22.95 -10.04
CA GLY A 81 -3.50 -22.75 -11.35
C GLY A 81 -3.18 -21.29 -11.67
N ASN A 82 -4.01 -20.35 -11.23
CA ASN A 82 -3.73 -18.92 -11.37
C ASN A 82 -2.56 -18.46 -10.49
N TYR A 83 -2.40 -19.04 -9.29
CA TYR A 83 -1.27 -18.75 -8.41
C TYR A 83 0.01 -19.40 -8.94
N VAL A 84 -0.08 -20.64 -9.45
CA VAL A 84 1.04 -21.31 -10.12
C VAL A 84 1.46 -20.49 -11.33
N LYS A 85 0.54 -20.08 -12.22
CA LYS A 85 0.85 -19.21 -13.36
C LYS A 85 1.44 -17.85 -12.93
N ALA A 86 0.96 -17.28 -11.81
CA ALA A 86 1.52 -16.06 -11.26
C ALA A 86 2.92 -16.25 -10.64
N ILE A 87 3.24 -17.45 -10.14
CA ILE A 87 4.51 -17.78 -9.48
C ILE A 87 5.54 -18.41 -10.43
N ASP A 88 5.12 -19.03 -11.54
CA ASP A 88 5.99 -19.80 -12.44
C ASP A 88 7.14 -18.92 -13.00
N ASN A 89 6.83 -17.67 -13.31
CA ASN A 89 7.81 -16.65 -13.75
C ASN A 89 8.58 -15.97 -12.60
N LEU A 90 8.36 -16.33 -11.33
CA LEU A 90 9.08 -15.74 -10.20
C LEU A 90 10.54 -16.23 -10.13
N THR A 91 10.87 -17.35 -10.78
CA THR A 91 12.20 -17.96 -10.68
C THR A 91 13.31 -16.99 -11.07
N TYR A 92 13.17 -16.28 -12.19
CA TYR A 92 14.17 -15.31 -12.63
C TYR A 92 14.13 -14.01 -11.81
N VAL A 93 13.00 -13.64 -11.21
CA VAL A 93 12.92 -12.53 -10.23
C VAL A 93 13.70 -12.86 -8.96
N VAL A 94 13.56 -14.08 -8.45
CA VAL A 94 14.33 -14.56 -7.29
C VAL A 94 15.82 -14.59 -7.61
N PHE A 95 16.19 -15.10 -8.79
CA PHE A 95 17.59 -15.10 -9.22
C PHE A 95 18.17 -13.68 -9.35
N PHE A 96 17.37 -12.69 -9.72
CA PHE A 96 17.81 -11.30 -9.80
C PHE A 96 18.17 -10.77 -8.40
N TRP A 97 17.29 -10.96 -7.41
CA TRP A 97 17.56 -10.54 -6.04
C TRP A 97 18.69 -11.34 -5.38
N LEU A 98 18.80 -12.63 -5.67
CA LEU A 98 19.93 -13.46 -5.23
C LEU A 98 21.25 -12.99 -5.85
N ALA A 99 21.26 -12.61 -7.13
CA ALA A 99 22.45 -12.04 -7.78
C ALA A 99 22.93 -10.77 -7.06
N ILE A 100 22.00 -9.87 -6.69
CA ILE A 100 22.31 -8.67 -5.92
C ILE A 100 22.84 -9.02 -4.53
N ALA A 101 22.19 -9.96 -3.84
CA ALA A 101 22.62 -10.39 -2.51
C ALA A 101 24.02 -11.02 -2.53
N PHE A 102 24.29 -11.89 -3.50
CA PHE A 102 25.60 -12.52 -3.68
C PHE A 102 26.66 -11.48 -4.00
N PHE A 103 26.36 -10.52 -4.88
CA PHE A 103 27.26 -9.42 -5.19
C PHE A 103 27.60 -8.58 -3.95
N TYR A 104 26.58 -8.25 -3.14
CA TYR A 104 26.74 -7.50 -1.89
C TYR A 104 27.60 -8.26 -0.86
N ILE A 105 27.33 -9.54 -0.64
CA ILE A 105 28.12 -10.39 0.28
C ILE A 105 29.57 -10.53 -0.22
N GLY A 106 29.76 -10.70 -1.53
CA GLY A 106 31.08 -10.72 -2.15
C GLY A 106 31.88 -9.44 -1.88
N ILE A 107 31.25 -8.27 -2.04
CA ILE A 107 31.87 -6.97 -1.72
C ILE A 107 32.20 -6.87 -0.22
N GLN A 108 31.29 -7.27 0.67
CA GLN A 108 31.56 -7.23 2.11
C GLN A 108 32.77 -8.08 2.49
N ASN A 109 32.89 -9.28 1.93
CA ASN A 109 34.05 -10.13 2.14
C ASN A 109 35.34 -9.51 1.60
N ILE A 110 35.30 -8.81 0.46
CA ILE A 110 36.47 -8.05 -0.05
C ILE A 110 36.88 -6.95 0.94
N VAL A 111 35.91 -6.22 1.50
CA VAL A 111 36.18 -5.19 2.51
C VAL A 111 36.80 -5.81 3.76
N LYS A 112 36.29 -6.97 4.20
CA LYS A 112 36.85 -7.72 5.34
C LYS A 112 38.28 -8.21 5.08
N VAL A 113 38.56 -8.76 3.90
CA VAL A 113 39.93 -9.16 3.52
C VAL A 113 40.86 -7.94 3.58
N ARG A 114 40.41 -6.78 3.08
CA ARG A 114 41.20 -5.55 3.12
C ARG A 114 41.44 -5.04 4.53
N SER A 115 40.45 -5.09 5.43
CA SER A 115 40.63 -4.63 6.81
C SER A 115 41.61 -5.51 7.58
N VAL A 116 41.45 -6.84 7.47
CA VAL A 116 42.34 -7.82 8.13
C VAL A 116 43.76 -7.73 7.57
N ALA A 117 43.91 -7.53 6.25
CA ALA A 117 45.23 -7.33 5.65
C ALA A 117 45.90 -6.00 6.05
N ALA A 118 45.12 -4.93 6.23
CA ALA A 118 45.64 -3.65 6.69
C ALA A 118 46.13 -3.71 8.13
N GLU A 119 45.44 -4.46 9.00
CA GLU A 119 45.82 -4.66 10.40
C GLU A 119 47.13 -5.44 10.55
N HIS A 120 47.39 -6.40 9.66
CA HIS A 120 48.55 -7.28 9.74
C HIS A 120 49.67 -6.96 8.73
N GLN A 121 49.52 -5.92 7.90
CA GLN A 121 50.46 -5.54 6.82
C GLN A 121 50.78 -6.69 5.84
N GLU A 122 49.84 -7.60 5.62
CA GLU A 122 50.01 -8.76 4.74
C GLU A 122 49.48 -8.48 3.31
N ARG A 123 49.96 -9.22 2.31
CA ARG A 123 49.50 -9.13 0.91
C ARG A 123 48.63 -10.34 0.55
N PRO A 124 47.31 -10.31 0.83
CA PRO A 124 46.45 -11.49 0.73
C PRO A 124 46.09 -11.85 -0.73
N TRP A 125 46.21 -10.90 -1.68
CA TRP A 125 45.67 -11.02 -3.04
C TRP A 125 46.20 -12.20 -3.86
N LEU A 126 47.37 -12.75 -3.52
CA LEU A 126 47.92 -13.94 -4.20
C LEU A 126 47.13 -15.22 -3.91
N TRP A 127 46.39 -15.27 -2.78
CA TRP A 127 45.50 -16.39 -2.44
C TRP A 127 44.21 -16.41 -3.27
N ALA A 128 43.88 -15.33 -3.98
CA ALA A 128 42.68 -15.26 -4.83
C ALA A 128 42.72 -16.26 -5.99
N ILE A 129 43.90 -16.56 -6.54
CA ILE A 129 44.06 -17.46 -7.69
C ILE A 129 43.67 -18.90 -7.35
N PRO A 130 44.32 -19.59 -6.39
CA PRO A 130 43.96 -20.97 -6.06
C PRO A 130 42.52 -21.06 -5.52
N ALA A 131 42.07 -20.04 -4.78
CA ALA A 131 40.69 -19.96 -4.29
C ALA A 131 39.68 -19.89 -5.44
N THR A 132 39.94 -19.09 -6.48
CA THR A 132 39.04 -18.97 -7.63
C THR A 132 38.94 -20.26 -8.42
N ILE A 133 40.06 -20.97 -8.62
CA ILE A 133 40.06 -22.28 -9.31
C ILE A 133 39.23 -23.29 -8.53
N LEU A 134 39.36 -23.31 -7.19
CA LEU A 134 38.53 -24.16 -6.33
C LEU A 134 37.05 -23.78 -6.43
N SER A 135 36.71 -22.49 -6.37
CA SER A 135 35.33 -22.01 -6.49
C SER A 135 34.71 -22.39 -7.84
N VAL A 136 35.45 -22.28 -8.95
CA VAL A 136 34.99 -22.71 -10.28
C VAL A 136 34.72 -24.22 -10.29
N GLY A 137 35.63 -25.02 -9.73
CA GLY A 137 35.43 -26.48 -9.61
C GLY A 137 34.19 -26.83 -8.79
N MET A 138 33.98 -26.17 -7.65
CA MET A 138 32.78 -26.36 -6.82
C MET A 138 31.51 -25.97 -7.57
N LEU A 139 31.49 -24.85 -8.29
CA LEU A 139 30.33 -24.41 -9.05
C LEU A 139 30.02 -25.33 -10.24
N LEU A 140 31.03 -25.85 -10.92
CA LEU A 140 30.86 -26.85 -11.98
C LEU A 140 30.29 -28.17 -11.44
N PHE A 141 30.71 -28.57 -10.24
CA PHE A 141 30.15 -29.74 -9.56
C PHE A 141 28.69 -29.53 -9.18
N VAL A 142 28.35 -28.35 -8.64
CA VAL A 142 26.96 -27.96 -8.37
C VAL A 142 26.13 -27.97 -9.67
N ARG A 143 26.67 -27.42 -10.77
CA ARG A 143 26.02 -27.44 -12.08
C ARG A 143 25.74 -28.87 -12.56
N PHE A 144 26.71 -29.78 -12.44
CA PHE A 144 26.51 -31.20 -12.73
C PHE A 144 25.35 -31.78 -11.89
N PHE A 145 25.35 -31.51 -10.58
CA PHE A 145 24.31 -32.01 -9.69
C PHE A 145 22.91 -31.53 -10.12
N PHE A 146 22.76 -30.24 -10.47
CA PHE A 146 21.49 -29.70 -10.96
C PHE A 146 21.08 -30.22 -12.34
N MET A 147 22.02 -30.64 -13.19
CA MET A 147 21.69 -31.29 -14.47
C MET A 147 21.31 -32.76 -14.28
N PHE A 148 21.93 -33.46 -13.33
CA PHE A 148 21.66 -34.87 -13.07
C PHE A 148 20.38 -35.09 -12.25
N LEU A 149 20.05 -34.18 -11.32
CA LEU A 149 18.94 -34.33 -10.38
C LEU A 149 17.57 -34.53 -11.06
N PRO A 150 17.16 -33.76 -12.09
CA PRO A 150 15.88 -33.97 -12.77
C PRO A 150 15.80 -35.34 -13.46
N GLU A 151 16.88 -35.78 -14.10
CA GLU A 151 16.95 -37.09 -14.75
C GLU A 151 16.88 -38.22 -13.73
N LEU A 152 17.54 -38.06 -12.58
CA LEU A 152 17.50 -39.00 -11.47
C LEU A 152 16.09 -39.08 -10.86
N LEU A 153 15.41 -37.95 -10.66
CA LEU A 153 14.02 -37.91 -10.16
C LEU A 153 13.05 -38.51 -11.20
N GLY A 154 13.32 -38.32 -12.49
CA GLY A 154 12.56 -38.93 -13.59
C GLY A 154 12.64 -40.45 -13.64
N VAL A 155 13.65 -41.07 -13.03
CA VAL A 155 13.73 -42.54 -12.88
C VAL A 155 12.52 -43.09 -12.13
N ALA A 156 11.97 -42.37 -11.16
CA ALA A 156 10.79 -42.81 -10.41
C ALA A 156 9.57 -42.99 -11.31
N ASP A 157 9.37 -42.09 -12.28
CA ASP A 157 8.27 -42.18 -13.23
C ASP A 157 8.51 -43.25 -14.31
N LYS A 158 9.76 -43.42 -14.76
CA LYS A 158 10.16 -44.52 -15.65
C LYS A 158 9.92 -45.88 -15.00
N MET A 159 10.27 -46.01 -13.71
CA MET A 159 10.01 -47.20 -12.90
C MET A 159 8.51 -47.52 -12.78
N ARG A 160 7.68 -46.50 -12.49
CA ARG A 160 6.22 -46.68 -12.44
C ARG A 160 5.62 -47.16 -13.76
N LYS A 161 6.18 -46.70 -14.90
CA LYS A 161 5.76 -47.14 -16.24
C LYS A 161 6.21 -48.57 -16.54
N ALA A 162 7.47 -48.91 -16.25
CA ALA A 162 8.03 -50.25 -16.48
C ALA A 162 7.36 -51.32 -15.62
N GLN A 163 7.01 -51.00 -14.36
CA GLN A 163 6.24 -51.90 -13.49
C GLN A 163 4.82 -52.18 -14.03
N ARG A 164 4.17 -51.19 -14.65
CA ARG A 164 2.87 -51.38 -15.31
C ARG A 164 2.97 -52.24 -16.57
N ALA A 165 4.13 -52.25 -17.23
CA ALA A 165 4.41 -53.03 -18.43
C ALA A 165 4.88 -54.48 -18.14
N GLY A 166 5.11 -54.85 -16.86
CA GLY A 166 5.57 -56.18 -16.48
C GLY A 166 7.04 -56.46 -16.82
N GLU A 167 7.84 -55.43 -17.06
CA GLU A 167 9.24 -55.55 -17.43
C GLU A 167 10.08 -55.90 -16.19
N GLY A 168 10.58 -57.13 -16.07
CA GLY A 168 11.69 -57.54 -15.20
C GLY A 168 11.64 -57.25 -13.68
N PRO A 169 12.67 -57.67 -12.92
CA PRO A 169 12.77 -57.38 -11.49
C PRO A 169 13.14 -55.90 -11.23
N PRO A 170 12.47 -55.21 -10.27
CA PRO A 170 12.63 -53.76 -10.05
C PRO A 170 14.05 -53.29 -9.74
N SER A 171 14.86 -54.13 -9.10
CA SER A 171 16.22 -53.78 -8.69
C SER A 171 17.18 -53.65 -9.87
N LEU A 172 16.99 -54.46 -10.92
CA LEU A 172 17.82 -54.40 -12.12
C LEU A 172 17.44 -53.19 -12.97
N LEU A 173 16.15 -52.93 -13.15
CA LEU A 173 15.65 -51.78 -13.89
C LEU A 173 16.05 -50.45 -13.27
N PHE A 174 16.00 -50.34 -11.94
CA PHE A 174 16.45 -49.13 -11.26
C PHE A 174 17.93 -48.83 -11.55
N ARG A 175 18.80 -49.84 -11.44
CA ARG A 175 20.23 -49.69 -11.75
C ARG A 175 20.45 -49.33 -13.22
N GLN A 176 19.67 -49.93 -14.13
CA GLN A 176 19.72 -49.64 -15.55
C GLN A 176 19.33 -48.19 -15.84
N PHE A 177 18.20 -47.71 -15.33
CA PHE A 177 17.73 -46.33 -15.57
C PHE A 177 18.62 -45.27 -14.91
N VAL A 178 19.15 -45.55 -13.72
CA VAL A 178 20.13 -44.64 -13.09
C VAL A 178 21.44 -44.61 -13.89
N SER A 179 21.90 -45.77 -14.38
CA SER A 179 23.07 -45.85 -15.25
C SER A 179 22.84 -45.08 -16.54
N GLU A 180 21.71 -45.28 -17.20
CA GLU A 180 21.32 -44.58 -18.43
C GLU A 180 21.26 -43.07 -18.23
N ALA A 181 20.66 -42.60 -17.13
CA ALA A 181 20.62 -41.19 -16.77
C ALA A 181 22.03 -40.58 -16.61
N PHE A 182 22.99 -41.34 -16.07
CA PHE A 182 24.37 -40.88 -15.90
C PHE A 182 25.16 -40.86 -17.22
N HIS A 183 24.87 -41.80 -18.14
CA HIS A 183 25.55 -41.91 -19.44
C HIS A 183 25.00 -40.94 -20.50
N LEU A 184 24.06 -40.06 -20.15
CA LEU A 184 23.65 -38.96 -21.01
C LEU A 184 24.87 -38.05 -21.29
N PRO A 185 25.18 -37.73 -22.57
CA PRO A 185 26.40 -37.01 -22.94
C PRO A 185 26.63 -35.71 -22.16
N ASN A 186 25.57 -34.95 -21.92
CA ASN A 186 25.62 -33.67 -21.21
C ASN A 186 25.98 -33.84 -19.72
N ILE A 187 25.46 -34.88 -19.08
CA ILE A 187 25.69 -35.16 -17.64
C ILE A 187 27.11 -35.70 -17.45
N GLN A 188 27.51 -36.64 -18.30
CA GLN A 188 28.84 -37.24 -18.23
C GLN A 188 29.94 -36.21 -18.51
N GLN A 189 29.75 -35.34 -19.51
CA GLN A 189 30.68 -34.24 -19.80
C GLN A 189 30.80 -33.28 -18.62
N ALA A 190 29.68 -32.90 -18.01
CA ALA A 190 29.67 -32.00 -16.85
C ALA A 190 30.35 -32.61 -15.62
N PHE A 191 30.12 -33.91 -15.38
CA PHE A 191 30.77 -34.66 -14.30
C PHE A 191 32.29 -34.64 -14.47
N TRP A 192 32.81 -35.12 -15.60
CA TRP A 192 34.26 -35.20 -15.83
C TRP A 192 34.92 -33.83 -15.83
N LEU A 193 34.28 -32.81 -16.40
CA LEU A 193 34.77 -31.44 -16.35
C LEU A 193 34.88 -30.95 -14.90
N SER A 194 33.86 -31.20 -14.06
CA SER A 194 33.89 -30.79 -12.66
C SER A 194 35.01 -31.47 -11.86
N ILE A 195 35.21 -32.78 -12.07
CA ILE A 195 36.27 -33.55 -11.40
C ILE A 195 37.66 -33.10 -11.86
N ALA A 196 37.85 -32.88 -13.17
CA ALA A 196 39.12 -32.39 -13.70
C ALA A 196 39.50 -31.03 -13.11
N VAL A 197 38.56 -30.09 -13.04
CA VAL A 197 38.81 -28.75 -12.47
C VAL A 197 39.05 -28.82 -10.96
N LEU A 198 38.31 -29.66 -10.22
CA LEU A 198 38.56 -29.87 -8.79
C LEU A 198 39.93 -30.50 -8.53
N ALA A 199 40.37 -31.45 -9.35
CA ALA A 199 41.71 -32.03 -9.26
C ALA A 199 42.79 -30.97 -9.52
N ILE A 200 42.62 -30.13 -10.55
CA ILE A 200 43.50 -28.99 -10.83
C ILE A 200 43.51 -28.01 -9.64
N ALA A 201 42.35 -27.73 -9.03
CA ALA A 201 42.25 -26.85 -7.88
C ALA A 201 43.04 -27.37 -6.67
N ILE A 202 42.96 -28.68 -6.39
CA ILE A 202 43.69 -29.32 -5.29
C ILE A 202 45.20 -29.22 -5.54
N VAL A 203 45.65 -29.53 -6.76
CA VAL A 203 47.07 -29.43 -7.14
C VAL A 203 47.55 -27.99 -7.03
N ALA A 204 46.78 -27.03 -7.55
CA ALA A 204 47.09 -25.60 -7.45
C ALA A 204 47.17 -25.14 -5.98
N ALA A 205 46.24 -25.55 -5.12
CA ALA A 205 46.28 -25.23 -3.70
C ALA A 205 47.56 -25.76 -3.02
N ILE A 206 47.94 -27.01 -3.30
CA ILE A 206 49.18 -27.62 -2.76
C ILE A 206 50.43 -26.86 -3.23
N VAL A 207 50.48 -26.48 -4.51
CA VAL A 207 51.61 -25.73 -5.09
C VAL A 207 51.70 -24.32 -4.49
N PHE A 208 50.58 -23.60 -4.40
CA PHE A 208 50.55 -22.23 -3.88
C PHE A 208 50.86 -22.17 -2.38
N VAL A 209 50.43 -23.16 -1.58
CA VAL A 209 50.83 -23.28 -0.17
C VAL A 209 52.35 -23.42 0.00
N ARG A 210 53.04 -24.04 -0.96
CA ARG A 210 54.50 -24.20 -0.93
C ARG A 210 55.26 -22.95 -1.40
N ILE A 211 54.69 -22.16 -2.30
CA ILE A 211 55.34 -20.99 -2.91
C ILE A 211 55.08 -19.71 -2.10
N LEU A 212 53.89 -19.58 -1.49
CA LEU A 212 53.50 -18.34 -0.81
C LEU A 212 54.11 -18.22 0.59
N PRO A 213 54.43 -16.98 1.05
CA PRO A 213 55.00 -16.74 2.38
C PRO A 213 54.07 -17.23 3.48
N LYS A 214 54.59 -18.04 4.41
CA LYS A 214 53.85 -18.55 5.59
C LYS A 214 53.34 -17.40 6.46
N SER A 215 52.02 -17.29 6.57
CA SER A 215 51.31 -16.36 7.45
C SER A 215 50.42 -17.15 8.42
N ARG A 216 50.18 -16.59 9.60
CA ARG A 216 49.29 -17.18 10.62
C ARG A 216 47.82 -17.20 10.16
N HIS A 217 47.46 -16.35 9.19
CA HIS A 217 46.09 -16.13 8.73
C HIS A 217 45.82 -16.70 7.32
N GLN A 218 46.73 -17.49 6.75
CA GLN A 218 46.59 -18.04 5.40
C GLN A 218 45.28 -18.81 5.17
N GLY A 219 44.85 -19.61 6.15
CA GLY A 219 43.60 -20.36 6.06
C GLY A 219 42.36 -19.45 6.06
N GLU A 220 42.41 -18.34 6.79
CA GLU A 220 41.33 -17.35 6.82
C GLU A 220 41.23 -16.61 5.48
N TYR A 221 42.36 -16.15 4.92
CA TYR A 221 42.36 -15.50 3.61
C TYR A 221 41.91 -16.45 2.49
N TYR A 222 42.38 -17.69 2.50
CA TYR A 222 41.96 -18.69 1.53
C TYR A 222 40.45 -18.95 1.58
N GLY A 223 39.89 -19.13 2.78
CA GLY A 223 38.44 -19.29 2.97
C GLY A 223 37.64 -18.08 2.51
N LEU A 224 38.08 -16.86 2.85
CA LEU A 224 37.43 -15.62 2.42
C LEU A 224 37.46 -15.46 0.90
N PHE A 225 38.57 -15.74 0.23
CA PHE A 225 38.64 -15.67 -1.24
C PHE A 225 37.77 -16.74 -1.92
N VAL A 226 37.67 -17.94 -1.37
CA VAL A 226 36.76 -18.98 -1.91
C VAL A 226 35.32 -18.49 -1.84
N GLN A 227 34.91 -17.88 -0.72
CA GLN A 227 33.58 -17.28 -0.58
C GLN A 227 33.38 -16.12 -1.56
N ILE A 228 34.35 -15.20 -1.69
CA ILE A 228 34.28 -14.08 -2.65
C ILE A 228 34.07 -14.62 -4.06
N SER A 229 34.88 -15.59 -4.49
CA SER A 229 34.80 -16.15 -5.84
C SER A 229 33.50 -16.92 -6.09
N ILE A 230 33.00 -17.70 -5.13
CA ILE A 230 31.68 -18.36 -5.25
C ILE A 230 30.57 -17.32 -5.38
N MET A 231 30.57 -16.29 -4.54
CA MET A 231 29.53 -15.27 -4.52
C MET A 231 29.57 -14.41 -5.79
N LEU A 232 30.74 -13.97 -6.25
CA LEU A 232 30.85 -13.14 -7.46
C LEU A 232 30.54 -13.94 -8.73
N ILE A 233 31.09 -15.15 -8.88
CA ILE A 233 30.79 -15.99 -10.06
C ILE A 233 29.31 -16.40 -10.06
N GLY A 234 28.76 -16.75 -8.89
CA GLY A 234 27.33 -17.04 -8.72
C GLY A 234 26.45 -15.83 -9.07
N ALA A 235 26.81 -14.63 -8.59
CA ALA A 235 26.12 -13.40 -8.93
C ALA A 235 26.12 -13.13 -10.44
N THR A 236 27.27 -13.29 -11.11
CA THR A 236 27.38 -13.11 -12.56
C THR A 236 26.55 -14.14 -13.32
N ALA A 237 26.56 -15.41 -12.92
CA ALA A 237 25.77 -16.47 -13.57
C ALA A 237 24.26 -16.22 -13.42
N LEU A 238 23.80 -15.85 -12.23
CA LEU A 238 22.40 -15.51 -11.97
C LEU A 238 21.99 -14.23 -12.71
N ALA A 239 22.83 -13.19 -12.70
CA ALA A 239 22.58 -11.96 -13.45
C ALA A 239 22.51 -12.22 -14.96
N TRP A 240 23.36 -13.11 -15.48
CA TRP A 240 23.32 -13.47 -16.90
C TRP A 240 22.06 -14.26 -17.25
N TYR A 241 21.66 -15.22 -16.42
CA TYR A 241 20.42 -15.97 -16.62
C TYR A 241 19.21 -15.02 -16.64
N THR A 242 19.12 -14.15 -15.64
CA THR A 242 18.01 -13.18 -15.55
C THR A 242 17.99 -12.22 -16.72
N TRP A 243 19.15 -11.71 -17.14
CA TRP A 243 19.26 -10.89 -18.35
C TRP A 243 18.80 -11.64 -19.60
N SER A 244 19.20 -12.90 -19.76
CA SER A 244 18.81 -13.71 -20.91
C SER A 244 17.30 -13.96 -20.97
N GLU A 245 16.67 -14.17 -19.81
CA GLU A 245 15.23 -14.40 -19.73
C GLU A 245 14.43 -13.12 -19.96
N VAL A 246 14.90 -11.99 -19.41
CA VAL A 246 14.35 -10.67 -19.70
C VAL A 246 14.40 -10.40 -21.20
N GLN A 247 15.55 -10.61 -21.87
CA GLN A 247 15.68 -10.40 -23.31
C GLN A 247 14.72 -11.27 -24.14
N ARG A 248 14.52 -12.53 -23.74
CA ARG A 248 13.51 -13.40 -24.38
C ARG A 248 12.10 -12.84 -24.20
N ALA A 249 11.73 -12.44 -22.98
CA ALA A 249 10.42 -11.86 -22.71
C ALA A 249 10.17 -10.58 -23.52
N TYR A 250 11.19 -9.72 -23.72
CA TYR A 250 11.09 -8.56 -24.61
C TYR A 250 10.93 -8.98 -26.08
N ALA A 251 11.70 -9.97 -26.55
CA ALA A 251 11.60 -10.46 -27.92
C ALA A 251 10.21 -11.05 -28.22
N ASP A 252 9.67 -11.83 -27.29
CA ASP A 252 8.34 -12.44 -27.40
C ASP A 252 7.22 -11.38 -27.37
N ALA A 253 7.33 -10.38 -26.49
CA ALA A 253 6.38 -9.26 -26.43
C ALA A 253 6.35 -8.45 -27.73
N ILE A 254 7.53 -8.17 -28.31
CA ILE A 254 7.65 -7.46 -29.61
C ILE A 254 7.07 -8.31 -30.75
N ALA A 255 7.36 -9.61 -30.76
CA ALA A 255 6.90 -10.51 -31.82
C ALA A 255 5.37 -10.68 -31.82
N ASN A 256 4.75 -10.76 -30.65
CA ASN A 256 3.31 -10.98 -30.50
C ASN A 256 2.50 -9.67 -30.44
N GLY A 257 3.17 -8.52 -30.32
CA GLY A 257 2.51 -7.22 -30.09
C GLY A 257 1.78 -7.15 -28.74
N GLU A 258 2.17 -7.99 -27.78
CA GLU A 258 1.57 -8.10 -26.45
C GLU A 258 2.33 -7.26 -25.42
N SER A 259 1.68 -6.94 -24.30
CA SER A 259 2.33 -6.26 -23.18
C SER A 259 3.36 -7.17 -22.50
N LEU A 260 4.51 -6.61 -22.10
CA LEU A 260 5.52 -7.33 -21.34
C LEU A 260 4.95 -8.01 -20.10
N ASP A 261 5.51 -9.16 -19.75
CA ASP A 261 5.20 -9.85 -18.50
C ASP A 261 5.50 -8.97 -17.27
N ILE A 262 4.62 -9.04 -16.27
CA ILE A 262 4.68 -8.20 -15.06
C ILE A 262 6.04 -8.40 -14.35
N TRP A 263 6.53 -9.63 -14.28
CA TRP A 263 7.79 -9.93 -13.59
C TRP A 263 9.01 -9.40 -14.32
N THR A 264 8.97 -9.36 -15.66
CA THR A 264 10.02 -8.73 -16.46
C THR A 264 10.06 -7.22 -16.19
N GLN A 265 8.89 -6.57 -16.15
CA GLN A 265 8.78 -5.14 -15.79
C GLN A 265 9.26 -4.86 -14.35
N VAL A 266 8.93 -5.75 -13.40
CA VAL A 266 9.38 -5.63 -12.01
C VAL A 266 10.92 -5.68 -11.94
N ILE A 267 11.56 -6.57 -12.69
CA ILE A 267 13.03 -6.67 -12.70
C ILE A 267 13.65 -5.44 -13.32
N THR A 268 13.16 -4.97 -14.47
CA THR A 268 13.74 -3.79 -15.13
C THR A 268 13.60 -2.56 -14.23
N ILE A 269 12.40 -2.28 -13.70
CA ILE A 269 12.19 -1.18 -12.76
C ILE A 269 13.10 -1.32 -11.52
N SER A 270 13.17 -2.52 -10.94
CA SER A 270 14.03 -2.78 -9.76
C SER A 270 15.51 -2.57 -10.08
N ALA A 271 15.97 -3.00 -11.27
CA ALA A 271 17.33 -2.77 -11.74
C ALA A 271 17.63 -1.28 -11.86
N GLY A 272 16.69 -0.49 -12.40
CA GLY A 272 16.79 0.97 -12.44
C GLY A 272 17.03 1.58 -11.05
N PHE A 273 16.21 1.20 -10.06
CA PHE A 273 16.37 1.67 -8.68
C PHE A 273 17.67 1.19 -8.02
N VAL A 274 18.08 -0.06 -8.24
CA VAL A 274 19.35 -0.60 -7.73
C VAL A 274 20.54 0.15 -8.33
N LEU A 275 20.50 0.49 -9.61
CA LEU A 275 21.54 1.31 -10.25
C LEU A 275 21.58 2.73 -9.68
N LEU A 276 20.43 3.35 -9.38
CA LEU A 276 20.40 4.65 -8.70
C LEU A 276 21.03 4.58 -7.30
N LEU A 277 20.70 3.54 -6.51
CA LEU A 277 21.30 3.32 -5.19
C LEU A 277 22.81 3.07 -5.29
N LEU A 278 23.23 2.26 -6.26
CA LEU A 278 24.64 1.96 -6.50
C LEU A 278 25.39 3.22 -6.95
N SER A 279 24.81 4.03 -7.83
CA SER A 279 25.36 5.33 -8.22
C SER A 279 25.54 6.25 -7.01
N TRP A 280 24.51 6.38 -6.16
CA TRP A 280 24.59 7.17 -4.93
C TRP A 280 25.69 6.67 -3.99
N TRP A 281 25.82 5.35 -3.82
CA TRP A 281 26.85 4.74 -2.99
C TRP A 281 28.26 5.00 -3.54
N LEU A 282 28.46 4.80 -4.85
CA LEU A 282 29.73 5.07 -5.53
C LEU A 282 30.12 6.56 -5.43
N TRP A 283 29.16 7.45 -5.64
CA TRP A 283 29.36 8.89 -5.57
C TRP A 283 29.80 9.33 -4.17
N ASN A 284 29.09 8.86 -3.13
CA ASN A 284 29.42 9.17 -1.74
C ASN A 284 30.75 8.54 -1.27
N GLY A 285 31.10 7.36 -1.78
CA GLY A 285 32.39 6.75 -1.51
C GLY A 285 33.55 7.53 -2.11
N ALA A 286 33.36 8.05 -3.33
CA ALA A 286 34.36 8.83 -4.04
C ALA A 286 34.53 10.25 -3.47
N SER A 287 33.45 10.92 -3.05
CA SER A 287 33.51 12.30 -2.54
C SER A 287 34.38 12.49 -1.28
N ARG A 288 34.71 11.40 -0.58
CA ARG A 288 35.56 11.43 0.64
C ARG A 288 37.07 11.49 0.36
N ARG A 289 37.50 11.42 -0.91
CA ARG A 289 38.94 11.43 -1.27
C ARG A 289 39.18 12.35 -2.45
N ASP A 290 40.17 13.24 -2.35
CA ASP A 290 40.63 14.03 -3.48
C ASP A 290 41.81 13.32 -4.15
N SER A 291 41.51 12.51 -5.16
CA SER A 291 42.50 11.74 -5.93
C SER A 291 41.98 11.52 -7.36
N ASN A 292 42.87 11.37 -8.34
CA ASN A 292 42.53 10.98 -9.71
C ASN A 292 41.66 9.71 -9.75
N PHE A 293 41.89 8.79 -8.82
CA PHE A 293 41.06 7.59 -8.66
C PHE A 293 39.62 7.93 -8.23
N SER A 294 39.43 8.92 -7.35
CA SER A 294 38.09 9.41 -7.03
C SER A 294 37.40 10.02 -8.24
N MET A 295 38.12 10.71 -9.13
CA MET A 295 37.51 11.29 -10.34
C MET A 295 36.91 10.19 -11.23
N VAL A 296 37.65 9.09 -11.44
CA VAL A 296 37.18 7.92 -12.19
C VAL A 296 35.92 7.31 -11.55
N TRP A 297 35.88 7.18 -10.22
CA TRP A 297 34.69 6.66 -9.53
C TRP A 297 33.49 7.60 -9.60
N ARG A 298 33.69 8.92 -9.59
CA ARG A 298 32.61 9.90 -9.81
C ARG A 298 32.05 9.81 -11.23
N LEU A 299 32.93 9.66 -12.24
CA LEU A 299 32.52 9.46 -13.63
C LEU A 299 31.74 8.14 -13.80
N ALA A 300 32.23 7.04 -13.21
CA ALA A 300 31.52 5.76 -13.22
C ALA A 300 30.15 5.88 -12.54
N ALA A 301 30.06 6.54 -11.39
CA ALA A 301 28.79 6.80 -10.71
C ALA A 301 27.83 7.62 -11.57
N ALA A 302 28.31 8.63 -12.30
CA ALA A 302 27.49 9.41 -13.22
C ALA A 302 26.96 8.58 -14.39
N VAL A 303 27.78 7.71 -14.97
CA VAL A 303 27.35 6.78 -16.04
C VAL A 303 26.27 5.82 -15.52
N VAL A 304 26.49 5.22 -14.34
CA VAL A 304 25.49 4.35 -13.71
C VAL A 304 24.19 5.10 -13.40
N LEU A 305 24.27 6.36 -12.98
CA LEU A 305 23.09 7.22 -12.76
C LEU A 305 22.32 7.42 -14.05
N MET A 306 23.00 7.74 -15.15
CA MET A 306 22.38 7.95 -16.46
C MET A 306 21.69 6.68 -16.95
N ILE A 307 22.32 5.51 -16.80
CA ILE A 307 21.72 4.22 -17.18
C ILE A 307 20.49 3.91 -16.33
N GLY A 308 20.61 4.02 -14.99
CA GLY A 308 19.50 3.75 -14.07
C GLY A 308 18.33 4.73 -14.28
N GLY A 309 18.62 6.00 -14.50
CA GLY A 309 17.64 7.04 -14.81
C GLY A 309 16.95 6.81 -16.14
N TYR A 310 17.71 6.53 -17.21
CA TYR A 310 17.17 6.20 -18.53
C TYR A 310 16.22 5.00 -18.46
N LEU A 311 16.64 3.93 -17.78
CA LEU A 311 15.83 2.73 -17.61
C LEU A 311 14.47 3.06 -16.96
N LEU A 312 14.46 3.82 -15.86
CA LEU A 312 13.21 4.21 -15.22
C LEU A 312 12.34 5.13 -16.08
N ILE A 313 12.96 6.05 -16.83
CA ILE A 313 12.24 6.97 -17.73
C ILE A 313 11.58 6.22 -18.88
N VAL A 314 12.18 5.14 -19.37
CA VAL A 314 11.61 4.32 -20.45
C VAL A 314 10.54 3.38 -19.92
N GLU A 315 10.82 2.68 -18.82
CA GLU A 315 9.96 1.60 -18.33
C GLU A 315 8.72 2.10 -17.59
N LEU A 316 8.86 3.10 -16.70
CA LEU A 316 7.72 3.55 -15.88
C LEU A 316 6.54 4.06 -16.73
N PRO A 317 6.72 4.88 -17.79
CA PRO A 317 5.61 5.29 -18.64
C PRO A 317 4.97 4.14 -19.40
N GLN A 318 5.74 3.12 -19.79
CA GLN A 318 5.19 1.94 -20.46
C GLN A 318 4.31 1.12 -19.52
N VAL A 319 4.76 0.88 -18.28
CA VAL A 319 3.97 0.19 -17.26
C VAL A 319 2.70 0.96 -16.90
N ILE A 320 2.82 2.28 -16.74
CA ILE A 320 1.67 3.15 -16.49
C ILE A 320 0.72 3.16 -17.70
N GLY A 321 1.26 3.17 -18.92
CA GLY A 321 0.50 3.17 -20.17
C GLY A 321 -0.20 1.85 -20.49
N ALA A 322 0.39 0.72 -20.06
CA ALA A 322 -0.19 -0.62 -20.16
C ALA A 322 -1.22 -0.92 -19.06
N GLY A 323 -1.20 -0.17 -17.95
CA GLY A 323 -2.17 -0.29 -16.85
C GLY A 323 -3.60 0.10 -17.25
N ASP A 324 -4.58 -0.25 -16.40
CA ASP A 324 -5.98 0.14 -16.63
C ASP A 324 -6.14 1.66 -16.52
N LYS A 325 -6.40 2.30 -17.67
CA LYS A 325 -6.59 3.74 -17.80
C LYS A 325 -7.73 4.26 -16.91
N LYS A 326 -8.83 3.50 -16.75
CA LYS A 326 -9.95 3.90 -15.89
C LYS A 326 -9.52 3.95 -14.43
N TRP A 327 -8.70 3.00 -13.99
CA TRP A 327 -8.16 2.99 -12.64
C TRP A 327 -7.25 4.20 -12.37
N TRP A 328 -6.35 4.51 -13.31
CA TRP A 328 -5.45 5.66 -13.17
C TRP A 328 -6.21 6.99 -13.14
N MET A 329 -7.16 7.17 -14.07
CA MET A 329 -8.05 8.34 -14.07
C MET A 329 -8.86 8.40 -12.76
N GLY A 330 -9.34 7.27 -12.26
CA GLY A 330 -10.07 7.19 -11.00
C GLY A 330 -9.24 7.63 -9.79
N LEU A 331 -7.98 7.20 -9.71
CA LEU A 331 -7.04 7.66 -8.68
C LEU A 331 -6.75 9.15 -8.81
N GLN A 332 -6.51 9.65 -10.02
CA GLN A 332 -6.29 11.08 -10.27
C GLN A 332 -7.49 11.92 -9.81
N ASN A 333 -8.71 11.49 -10.15
CA ASN A 333 -9.95 12.13 -9.72
C ASN A 333 -10.10 12.10 -8.19
N THR A 334 -9.76 10.99 -7.53
CA THR A 334 -9.74 10.92 -6.06
C THR A 334 -8.74 11.90 -5.45
N VAL A 335 -7.56 12.06 -6.04
CA VAL A 335 -6.55 13.03 -5.58
C VAL A 335 -7.04 14.46 -5.76
N TYR A 336 -7.60 14.80 -6.93
CA TYR A 336 -8.19 16.13 -7.15
C TYR A 336 -9.33 16.42 -6.19
N TYR A 337 -10.23 15.45 -5.98
CA TYR A 337 -11.31 15.55 -5.02
C TYR A 337 -10.79 15.76 -3.59
N SER A 338 -9.78 14.99 -3.18
CA SER A 338 -9.17 15.07 -1.85
C SER A 338 -8.46 16.41 -1.61
N LEU A 339 -7.59 16.83 -2.54
CA LEU A 339 -6.87 18.10 -2.44
C LEU A 339 -7.79 19.32 -2.57
N GLY A 340 -8.89 19.21 -3.32
CA GLY A 340 -9.90 20.26 -3.41
C GLY A 340 -10.81 20.33 -2.19
N THR A 341 -11.03 19.22 -1.49
CA THR A 341 -11.96 19.19 -0.35
C THR A 341 -11.25 19.47 0.98
N ILE A 342 -10.15 18.78 1.29
CA ILE A 342 -9.55 18.77 2.63
C ILE A 342 -9.04 20.15 3.08
N PRO A 343 -8.17 20.85 2.32
CA PRO A 343 -7.61 22.10 2.78
C PRO A 343 -8.69 23.17 2.94
N PHE A 344 -9.61 23.23 1.98
CA PHE A 344 -10.67 24.24 1.96
C PHE A 344 -11.71 24.01 3.06
N GLN A 345 -12.17 22.76 3.26
CA GLN A 345 -13.10 22.48 4.36
C GLN A 345 -12.46 22.78 5.72
N LEU A 346 -11.19 22.44 5.93
CA LEU A 346 -10.52 22.69 7.22
C LEU A 346 -10.25 24.18 7.44
N ALA A 347 -9.82 24.89 6.39
CA ALA A 347 -9.60 26.33 6.46
C ALA A 347 -10.91 27.08 6.78
N ILE A 348 -12.00 26.79 6.06
CA ILE A 348 -13.30 27.41 6.29
C ILE A 348 -13.80 27.08 7.70
N SER A 349 -13.69 25.82 8.13
CA SER A 349 -14.10 25.41 9.48
C SER A 349 -13.29 26.06 10.58
N LEU A 350 -11.98 26.23 10.40
CA LEU A 350 -11.13 26.92 11.36
C LEU A 350 -11.50 28.39 11.44
N MET A 351 -11.71 29.05 10.30
CA MET A 351 -12.18 30.44 10.26
C MET A 351 -13.50 30.60 10.99
N LEU A 352 -14.49 29.76 10.69
CA LEU A 352 -15.78 29.76 11.38
C LEU A 352 -15.61 29.50 12.89
N ALA A 353 -14.81 28.50 13.28
CA ALA A 353 -14.58 28.20 14.69
C ALA A 353 -13.97 29.39 15.44
N THR A 354 -12.99 30.08 14.86
CA THR A 354 -12.38 31.27 15.48
C THR A 354 -13.37 32.44 15.62
N PHE A 355 -14.27 32.65 14.66
CA PHE A 355 -15.31 33.68 14.76
C PHE A 355 -16.37 33.32 15.82
N LEU A 356 -16.77 32.06 15.89
CA LEU A 356 -17.77 31.59 16.86
C LEU A 356 -17.24 31.41 18.28
N PHE A 357 -15.92 31.31 18.46
CA PHE A 357 -15.30 31.25 19.77
C PHE A 357 -15.50 32.56 20.56
N GLN A 358 -15.57 33.71 19.85
CA GLN A 358 -15.90 35.00 20.46
C GLN A 358 -17.34 35.00 21.00
N ASP A 359 -17.63 35.74 22.07
CA ASP A 359 -18.97 35.86 22.67
C ASP A 359 -19.98 36.61 21.80
N ILE A 360 -20.39 35.97 20.70
CA ILE A 360 -21.46 36.42 19.84
C ILE A 360 -22.84 36.09 20.44
N ARG A 361 -23.80 37.01 20.32
CA ARG A 361 -25.20 36.74 20.66
C ARG A 361 -25.78 35.77 19.62
N GLY A 362 -26.45 34.71 20.06
CA GLY A 362 -27.10 33.73 19.17
C GLY A 362 -26.24 32.52 18.74
N LYS A 363 -25.12 32.22 19.42
CA LYS A 363 -24.25 31.05 19.14
C LYS A 363 -25.01 29.74 18.88
N SER A 364 -26.06 29.48 19.65
CA SER A 364 -26.84 28.24 19.54
C SER A 364 -27.56 28.11 18.19
N PHE A 365 -28.12 29.21 17.68
CA PHE A 365 -28.81 29.23 16.39
C PHE A 365 -27.83 29.02 15.23
N PHE A 366 -26.69 29.72 15.23
CA PHE A 366 -25.64 29.50 14.22
C PHE A 366 -25.13 28.06 14.24
N ARG A 367 -24.99 27.45 15.43
CA ARG A 367 -24.62 26.03 15.59
C ARG A 367 -25.56 25.08 14.89
N VAL A 368 -26.86 25.33 14.95
CA VAL A 368 -27.84 24.52 14.23
C VAL A 368 -27.65 24.68 12.72
N ILE A 369 -27.53 25.92 12.22
CA ILE A 369 -27.42 26.19 10.77
C ILE A 369 -26.22 25.50 10.14
N TYR A 370 -25.01 25.68 10.70
CA TYR A 370 -23.82 25.10 10.06
C TYR A 370 -23.74 23.58 10.25
N PHE A 371 -24.40 23.01 11.26
CA PHE A 371 -24.38 21.57 11.52
C PHE A 371 -25.48 20.81 10.76
N LEU A 372 -26.53 21.51 10.33
CA LEU A 372 -27.64 20.95 9.56
C LEU A 372 -27.20 20.19 8.28
N PRO A 373 -26.26 20.70 7.46
CA PRO A 373 -25.76 19.98 6.29
C PRO A 373 -25.22 18.59 6.59
N TYR A 374 -24.52 18.45 7.73
CA TYR A 374 -23.89 17.19 8.13
C TYR A 374 -24.91 16.13 8.57
N ILE A 375 -26.02 16.56 9.19
CA ILE A 375 -27.09 15.65 9.65
C ILE A 375 -28.06 15.30 8.51
N THR A 376 -28.10 16.11 7.45
CA THR A 376 -29.03 15.91 6.33
C THR A 376 -28.72 14.60 5.60
N PRO A 377 -29.73 13.80 5.21
CA PRO A 377 -29.52 12.59 4.42
C PRO A 377 -28.76 12.90 3.12
N VAL A 378 -27.55 12.33 2.99
CA VAL A 378 -26.59 12.67 1.93
C VAL A 378 -27.19 12.49 0.53
N VAL A 379 -27.95 11.42 0.30
CA VAL A 379 -28.58 11.14 -1.01
C VAL A 379 -29.61 12.22 -1.38
N GLY A 380 -30.45 12.63 -0.42
CA GLY A 380 -31.46 13.67 -0.64
C GLY A 380 -30.82 15.05 -0.87
N ALA A 381 -29.83 15.40 -0.05
CA ALA A 381 -29.08 16.64 -0.24
C ALA A 381 -28.38 16.68 -1.61
N ALA A 382 -27.73 15.59 -2.01
CA ALA A 382 -27.06 15.48 -3.31
C ALA A 382 -28.06 15.57 -4.48
N ALA A 383 -29.25 14.99 -4.35
CA ALA A 383 -30.30 15.11 -5.37
C ALA A 383 -30.77 16.57 -5.56
N ILE A 384 -30.92 17.33 -4.46
CA ILE A 384 -31.24 18.76 -4.54
C ILE A 384 -30.08 19.52 -5.20
N PHE A 385 -28.84 19.26 -4.79
CA PHE A 385 -27.66 19.88 -5.42
C PHE A 385 -27.58 19.61 -6.92
N ARG A 386 -27.97 18.40 -7.37
CA ARG A 386 -28.03 18.07 -8.78
C ARG A 386 -29.02 18.94 -9.57
N ILE A 387 -30.12 19.36 -8.95
CA ILE A 387 -31.09 20.28 -9.56
C ILE A 387 -30.51 21.71 -9.58
N LEU A 388 -29.94 22.15 -8.45
CA LEU A 388 -29.35 23.48 -8.30
C LEU A 388 -28.23 23.73 -9.33
N PHE A 389 -27.33 22.75 -9.48
CA PHE A 389 -26.18 22.77 -10.38
C PHE A 389 -26.45 22.00 -11.68
N SER A 390 -27.70 21.94 -12.13
CA SER A 390 -28.00 21.39 -13.45
C SER A 390 -27.51 22.34 -14.55
N GLY A 391 -27.04 21.80 -15.68
CA GLY A 391 -26.58 22.62 -16.82
C GLY A 391 -27.68 23.37 -17.56
N ARG A 392 -28.89 23.49 -16.99
CA ARG A 392 -30.00 24.24 -17.58
C ARG A 392 -29.79 25.73 -17.33
N VAL A 393 -30.13 26.57 -18.30
CA VAL A 393 -30.05 28.04 -18.15
C VAL A 393 -30.92 28.53 -16.98
N ASP A 394 -32.09 27.90 -16.79
CA ASP A 394 -33.02 28.18 -15.70
C ASP A 394 -32.65 27.58 -14.34
N ALA A 395 -31.55 26.85 -14.23
CA ALA A 395 -31.13 26.28 -12.95
C ALA A 395 -30.86 27.41 -11.94
N PRO A 396 -31.22 27.25 -10.66
CA PRO A 396 -31.06 28.31 -9.66
C PRO A 396 -29.65 28.91 -9.60
N VAL A 397 -28.61 28.07 -9.70
CA VAL A 397 -27.22 28.56 -9.71
C VAL A 397 -26.91 29.31 -11.00
N ASN A 398 -27.35 28.81 -12.17
CA ASN A 398 -27.15 29.50 -13.43
C ASN A 398 -27.91 30.83 -13.49
N ARG A 399 -29.09 30.95 -12.89
CA ARG A 399 -29.81 32.24 -12.78
C ARG A 399 -29.03 33.28 -11.99
N ILE A 400 -28.34 32.86 -10.93
CA ILE A 400 -27.48 33.76 -10.16
C ILE A 400 -26.28 34.17 -11.03
N VAL A 401 -25.64 33.22 -11.71
CA VAL A 401 -24.46 33.46 -12.56
C VAL A 401 -24.78 34.39 -13.73
N THR A 402 -25.90 34.18 -14.40
CA THR A 402 -26.36 35.04 -15.51
C THR A 402 -26.82 36.40 -15.02
N ALA A 403 -27.35 36.52 -13.80
CA ALA A 403 -27.64 37.81 -13.18
C ALA A 403 -26.38 38.66 -12.94
N PHE A 404 -25.22 38.02 -12.73
CA PHE A 404 -23.92 38.69 -12.67
C PHE A 404 -23.29 38.96 -14.05
N GLY A 405 -23.99 38.65 -15.15
CA GLY A 405 -23.55 38.91 -16.53
C GLY A 405 -22.67 37.81 -17.13
N PHE A 406 -22.51 36.67 -16.46
CA PHE A 406 -21.75 35.53 -17.00
C PHE A 406 -22.64 34.58 -17.81
N GLU A 407 -22.05 33.81 -18.72
CA GLU A 407 -22.76 32.77 -19.46
C GLU A 407 -23.14 31.60 -18.56
N ALA A 408 -24.24 30.92 -18.90
CA ALA A 408 -24.70 29.74 -18.17
C ALA A 408 -23.68 28.59 -18.33
N LEU A 409 -23.27 28.01 -17.22
CA LEU A 409 -22.28 26.93 -17.19
C LEU A 409 -22.94 25.56 -17.21
N GLY A 410 -22.24 24.57 -17.78
CA GLY A 410 -22.69 23.17 -17.79
C GLY A 410 -22.63 22.49 -16.41
N TRP A 411 -21.86 23.04 -15.46
CA TRP A 411 -21.67 22.55 -14.09
C TRP A 411 -21.39 21.04 -14.03
N LEU A 412 -22.37 20.24 -13.59
CA LEU A 412 -22.27 18.79 -13.47
C LEU A 412 -22.09 18.05 -14.80
N ASN A 413 -22.38 18.71 -15.92
CA ASN A 413 -22.23 18.15 -17.27
C ASN A 413 -20.95 18.60 -17.97
N GLU A 414 -20.09 19.37 -17.30
CA GLU A 414 -18.90 19.96 -17.91
C GLU A 414 -17.65 19.14 -17.55
N PRO A 415 -17.05 18.41 -18.52
CA PRO A 415 -15.87 17.59 -18.29
C PRO A 415 -14.56 18.40 -18.29
N ASN A 416 -14.57 19.63 -18.79
CA ASN A 416 -13.36 20.42 -18.94
C ASN A 416 -12.79 20.86 -17.58
N GLY A 417 -11.46 20.81 -17.47
CA GLY A 417 -10.75 21.22 -16.26
C GLY A 417 -10.77 22.73 -16.05
N ILE A 418 -10.88 23.17 -14.80
CA ILE A 418 -11.09 24.58 -14.49
C ILE A 418 -9.91 25.45 -14.94
N PHE A 419 -8.67 24.94 -14.87
CA PHE A 419 -7.50 25.71 -15.28
C PHE A 419 -7.49 25.93 -16.79
N GLN A 420 -7.94 24.94 -17.56
CA GLN A 420 -8.12 25.08 -19.01
C GLN A 420 -9.26 26.04 -19.35
N MET A 421 -10.36 26.02 -18.58
CA MET A 421 -11.47 26.96 -18.78
C MET A 421 -11.05 28.42 -18.48
N MET A 422 -10.26 28.64 -17.43
CA MET A 422 -9.81 29.99 -17.03
C MET A 422 -8.78 30.60 -17.99
N LEU A 423 -7.88 29.80 -18.57
CA LEU A 423 -6.85 30.27 -19.51
C LEU A 423 -7.37 30.43 -20.95
N GLY A 424 -8.62 30.03 -21.21
CA GLY A 424 -9.22 30.04 -22.53
C GLY A 424 -8.68 28.96 -23.47
N GLN A 425 -9.29 28.85 -24.66
CA GLN A 425 -8.89 27.86 -25.66
C GLN A 425 -7.55 28.19 -26.35
N SER A 426 -7.06 29.42 -26.18
CA SER A 426 -5.82 29.92 -26.78
C SER A 426 -4.56 29.23 -26.25
N VAL A 427 -4.61 28.71 -25.03
CA VAL A 427 -3.48 28.03 -24.37
C VAL A 427 -3.88 26.58 -24.06
N ARG A 428 -3.34 25.62 -24.79
CA ARG A 428 -3.57 24.20 -24.52
C ARG A 428 -2.65 23.73 -23.40
N LEU A 429 -3.22 23.46 -22.23
CA LEU A 429 -2.47 22.90 -21.12
C LEU A 429 -2.18 21.41 -21.36
N PRO A 430 -1.02 20.91 -20.91
CA PRO A 430 -0.77 19.47 -20.81
C PRO A 430 -1.82 18.79 -19.94
N ALA A 431 -2.18 17.53 -20.22
CA ALA A 431 -3.24 16.79 -19.52
C ALA A 431 -3.12 16.79 -17.98
N TRP A 432 -1.89 16.79 -17.45
CA TRP A 432 -1.64 16.85 -16.00
C TRP A 432 -1.93 18.23 -15.37
N ALA A 433 -1.91 19.30 -16.17
CA ALA A 433 -2.08 20.68 -15.74
C ALA A 433 -3.51 21.21 -15.94
N VAL A 434 -4.40 20.45 -16.59
CA VAL A 434 -5.79 20.87 -16.90
C VAL A 434 -6.63 21.07 -15.62
N GLY A 435 -6.27 20.39 -14.53
CA GLY A 435 -6.93 20.49 -13.23
C GLY A 435 -8.24 19.70 -13.14
N PRO A 436 -8.96 19.79 -12.00
CA PRO A 436 -10.25 19.13 -11.81
C PRO A 436 -11.29 19.67 -12.79
N SER A 437 -12.18 18.80 -13.27
CA SER A 437 -13.32 19.21 -14.08
C SER A 437 -14.28 20.11 -13.29
N LEU A 438 -15.02 20.97 -14.00
CA LEU A 438 -16.07 21.78 -13.36
C LEU A 438 -17.10 20.90 -12.64
N SER A 439 -17.43 19.74 -13.21
CA SER A 439 -18.30 18.75 -12.55
C SER A 439 -17.71 18.26 -11.22
N MET A 440 -16.41 17.94 -11.17
CA MET A 440 -15.73 17.57 -9.92
C MET A 440 -15.74 18.71 -8.89
N ILE A 441 -15.65 19.96 -9.33
CA ILE A 441 -15.70 21.13 -8.42
C ILE A 441 -17.05 21.24 -7.73
N VAL A 442 -18.16 20.98 -8.42
CA VAL A 442 -19.49 20.96 -7.78
C VAL A 442 -19.53 19.90 -6.68
N ILE A 443 -18.95 18.73 -6.90
CA ILE A 443 -18.87 17.64 -5.91
C ILE A 443 -17.96 18.03 -4.72
N ILE A 444 -16.86 18.75 -4.98
CA ILE A 444 -16.00 19.32 -3.94
C ILE A 444 -16.78 20.33 -3.10
N ILE A 445 -17.52 21.25 -3.72
CA ILE A 445 -18.36 22.26 -3.04
C ILE A 445 -19.39 21.57 -2.14
N PHE A 446 -20.08 20.55 -2.65
CA PHE A 446 -21.03 19.76 -1.87
C PHE A 446 -20.36 19.17 -0.62
N SER A 447 -19.17 18.61 -0.79
CA SER A 447 -18.44 17.95 0.29
C SER A 447 -17.97 18.95 1.35
N ILE A 448 -17.41 20.09 0.93
CA ILE A 448 -17.06 21.19 1.83
C ILE A 448 -18.31 21.63 2.61
N TRP A 449 -19.43 21.89 1.94
CA TRP A 449 -20.67 22.30 2.58
C TRP A 449 -21.18 21.29 3.62
N THR A 450 -21.10 19.99 3.35
CA THR A 450 -21.51 18.94 4.28
C THR A 450 -20.59 18.83 5.50
N PHE A 451 -19.27 18.90 5.32
CA PHE A 451 -18.31 18.60 6.40
C PHE A 451 -17.83 19.84 7.16
N VAL A 452 -18.00 21.05 6.64
CA VAL A 452 -17.56 22.29 7.30
C VAL A 452 -18.16 22.41 8.70
N GLY A 453 -19.43 22.05 8.88
CA GLY A 453 -20.10 22.12 10.17
C GLY A 453 -19.49 21.20 11.23
N PHE A 454 -19.30 19.94 10.87
CA PHE A 454 -18.69 18.92 11.73
C PHE A 454 -17.27 19.33 12.17
N ASN A 455 -16.43 19.73 11.21
CA ASN A 455 -15.06 20.18 11.49
C ASN A 455 -15.04 21.44 12.37
N THR A 456 -15.99 22.38 12.20
CA THR A 456 -16.10 23.59 13.02
C THR A 456 -16.37 23.25 14.48
N VAL A 457 -17.24 22.28 14.78
CA VAL A 457 -17.53 21.84 16.17
C VAL A 457 -16.26 21.29 16.83
N ILE A 458 -15.51 20.47 16.11
CA ILE A 458 -14.28 19.86 16.64
C ILE A 458 -13.20 20.93 16.86
N PHE A 459 -13.04 21.88 15.94
CA PHE A 459 -12.15 23.01 16.14
C PHE A 459 -12.57 23.88 17.32
N LEU A 460 -13.87 24.10 17.54
CA LEU A 460 -14.37 24.85 18.70
C LEU A 460 -14.02 24.15 20.02
N ALA A 461 -14.12 22.82 20.06
CA ALA A 461 -13.69 22.04 21.22
C ALA A 461 -12.17 22.16 21.46
N GLY A 462 -11.35 22.10 20.41
CA GLY A 462 -9.90 22.30 20.50
C GLY A 462 -9.50 23.72 20.91
N LEU A 463 -10.22 24.74 20.43
CA LEU A 463 -10.02 26.12 20.86
C LEU A 463 -10.34 26.29 22.35
N GLY A 464 -11.39 25.60 22.83
CA GLY A 464 -11.77 25.59 24.25
C GLY A 464 -10.75 24.95 25.18
N SER A 465 -9.82 24.12 24.69
CA SER A 465 -8.75 23.56 25.51
C SER A 465 -7.53 24.48 25.68
N ILE A 466 -7.46 25.59 24.92
CA ILE A 466 -6.34 26.54 25.01
C ILE A 466 -6.58 27.50 26.19
N PRO A 467 -5.66 27.60 27.18
CA PRO A 467 -5.80 28.52 28.30
C PRO A 467 -5.91 29.98 27.85
N SER A 468 -6.87 30.74 28.42
CA SER A 468 -7.05 32.16 28.10
C SER A 468 -5.85 33.02 28.50
N THR A 469 -5.10 32.60 29.53
CA THR A 469 -3.92 33.28 30.07
C THR A 469 -2.81 33.48 29.02
N LEU A 470 -2.70 32.59 28.03
CA LEU A 470 -1.74 32.74 26.93
C LEU A 470 -2.11 33.91 26.03
N TYR A 471 -3.40 34.13 25.78
CA TYR A 471 -3.89 35.24 24.96
C TYR A 471 -3.78 36.57 25.72
N GLU A 472 -4.02 36.58 27.03
CA GLU A 472 -3.83 37.74 27.91
C GLU A 472 -2.36 38.14 28.03
N SER A 473 -1.46 37.17 28.21
CA SER A 473 -0.02 37.45 28.26
C SER A 473 0.48 38.02 26.93
N ALA A 474 0.05 37.42 25.81
CA ALA A 474 0.43 37.90 24.49
C ALA A 474 -0.13 39.28 24.15
N SER A 475 -1.33 39.65 24.64
CA SER A 475 -1.87 40.99 24.45
C SER A 475 -1.11 42.05 25.26
N ILE A 476 -0.63 41.70 26.46
CA ILE A 476 0.26 42.55 27.26
C ILE A 476 1.59 42.78 26.53
N ASP A 477 2.14 41.75 25.87
CA ASP A 477 3.35 41.84 25.04
C ASP A 477 3.13 42.57 23.69
N GLY A 478 1.94 43.11 23.44
CA GLY A 478 1.61 43.86 22.21
C GLY A 478 1.32 42.99 20.99
N ALA A 479 1.11 41.68 21.15
CA ALA A 479 0.78 40.81 20.03
C ALA A 479 -0.65 41.06 19.51
N GLY A 480 -0.77 41.49 18.26
CA GLY A 480 -2.07 41.64 17.58
C GLY A 480 -2.77 40.29 17.30
N ARG A 481 -4.05 40.35 16.91
CA ARG A 481 -4.89 39.15 16.67
C ARG A 481 -4.29 38.14 15.68
N TRP A 482 -3.65 38.61 14.62
CA TRP A 482 -2.96 37.73 13.65
C TRP A 482 -1.72 37.06 14.26
N ALA A 483 -0.96 37.79 15.07
CA ALA A 483 0.21 37.25 15.76
C ALA A 483 -0.21 36.18 16.77
N GLN A 484 -1.27 36.43 17.55
CA GLN A 484 -1.87 35.45 18.45
C GLN A 484 -2.38 34.21 17.69
N PHE A 485 -3.09 34.39 16.58
CA PHE A 485 -3.57 33.27 15.77
C PHE A 485 -2.42 32.40 15.23
N ARG A 486 -1.39 33.03 14.65
CA ARG A 486 -0.27 32.30 14.03
C ARG A 486 0.66 31.62 15.03
N HIS A 487 0.90 32.23 16.19
CA HIS A 487 1.91 31.75 17.14
C HIS A 487 1.34 31.02 18.35
N ILE A 488 0.06 31.20 18.66
CA ILE A 488 -0.61 30.53 19.81
C ILE A 488 -1.67 29.57 19.28
N THR A 489 -2.67 30.08 18.56
CA THR A 489 -3.83 29.28 18.15
C THR A 489 -3.46 28.15 17.20
N LEU A 490 -2.78 28.44 16.08
CA LEU A 490 -2.42 27.43 15.08
C LEU A 490 -1.50 26.32 15.62
N PRO A 491 -0.43 26.63 16.38
CA PRO A 491 0.43 25.58 16.95
C PRO A 491 -0.29 24.72 17.99
N LEU A 492 -1.08 25.33 18.89
CA LEU A 492 -1.79 24.59 19.93
C LEU A 492 -3.02 23.82 19.40
N LEU A 493 -3.58 24.23 18.25
CA LEU A 493 -4.59 23.45 17.53
C LEU A 493 -4.00 22.34 16.65
N SER A 494 -2.66 22.20 16.55
CA SER A 494 -2.03 21.18 15.72
C SER A 494 -2.53 19.74 15.98
N PRO A 495 -2.84 19.29 17.22
CA PRO A 495 -3.42 17.96 17.44
C PRO A 495 -4.81 17.81 16.81
N THR A 496 -5.63 18.85 16.88
CA THR A 496 -6.98 18.88 16.30
C THR A 496 -6.93 18.94 14.78
N ILE A 497 -6.05 19.78 14.20
CA ILE A 497 -5.82 19.85 12.75
C ILE A 497 -5.35 18.49 12.23
N TYR A 498 -4.44 17.83 12.95
CA TYR A 498 -3.95 16.51 12.59
C TYR A 498 -5.08 15.47 12.55
N LEU A 499 -5.88 15.37 13.61
CA LEU A 499 -7.00 14.44 13.70
C LEU A 499 -8.00 14.66 12.56
N LEU A 500 -8.40 15.91 12.33
CA LEU A 500 -9.35 16.25 11.27
C LEU A 500 -8.79 16.00 9.87
N THR A 501 -7.51 16.29 9.65
CA THR A 501 -6.84 16.00 8.37
C THR A 501 -6.79 14.50 8.12
N LEU A 502 -6.44 13.70 9.12
CA LEU A 502 -6.41 12.23 9.02
C LEU A 502 -7.78 11.67 8.64
N TYR A 503 -8.85 12.08 9.34
CA TYR A 503 -10.21 11.64 9.04
C TYR A 503 -10.68 12.12 7.67
N ALA A 504 -10.31 13.32 7.26
CA ALA A 504 -10.66 13.85 5.95
C ALA A 504 -9.92 13.12 4.81
N VAL A 505 -8.65 12.75 4.99
CA VAL A 505 -7.91 11.92 4.00
C VAL A 505 -8.58 10.56 3.84
N ILE A 506 -8.83 9.85 4.94
CA ILE A 506 -9.49 8.53 4.88
C ILE A 506 -10.90 8.66 4.27
N GLY A 507 -11.65 9.69 4.66
CA GLY A 507 -13.00 9.94 4.19
C GLY A 507 -13.07 10.26 2.71
N THR A 508 -12.18 11.12 2.20
CA THR A 508 -12.19 11.54 0.78
C THR A 508 -11.79 10.40 -0.16
N PHE A 509 -10.86 9.54 0.23
CA PHE A 509 -10.46 8.37 -0.56
C PHE A 509 -11.52 7.27 -0.59
N LYS A 510 -12.40 7.21 0.42
CA LYS A 510 -13.52 6.26 0.50
C LYS A 510 -14.85 6.87 0.05
N ALA A 511 -14.87 8.14 -0.34
CA ALA A 511 -16.08 8.85 -0.71
C ALA A 511 -16.74 8.17 -1.92
N PHE A 512 -18.02 7.87 -1.80
CA PHE A 512 -18.78 7.17 -2.85
C PHE A 512 -20.17 7.76 -3.02
N THR A 513 -20.97 7.82 -1.96
CA THR A 513 -22.42 8.06 -2.04
C THR A 513 -22.80 9.33 -2.79
N HIS A 514 -22.31 10.51 -2.36
CA HIS A 514 -22.66 11.77 -3.02
C HIS A 514 -22.02 11.90 -4.40
N ILE A 515 -20.81 11.36 -4.59
CA ILE A 515 -20.12 11.35 -5.88
C ILE A 515 -20.95 10.56 -6.90
N PHE A 516 -21.44 9.39 -6.50
CA PHE A 516 -22.26 8.53 -7.35
C PHE A 516 -23.65 9.14 -7.65
N VAL A 517 -24.22 9.92 -6.75
CA VAL A 517 -25.51 10.60 -6.99
C VAL A 517 -25.34 11.82 -7.91
N LEU A 518 -24.24 12.57 -7.76
CA LEU A 518 -23.95 13.78 -8.53
C LEU A 518 -23.30 13.51 -9.89
N ARG A 519 -22.61 12.37 -10.07
CA ARG A 519 -21.97 12.04 -11.36
C ARG A 519 -22.99 12.00 -12.50
N THR A 520 -22.55 12.42 -13.67
CA THR A 520 -23.36 12.40 -14.89
C THR A 520 -22.58 11.72 -16.02
N GLY A 521 -23.28 11.10 -16.97
CA GLY A 521 -22.63 10.55 -18.17
C GLY A 521 -21.95 11.64 -19.03
N ALA A 522 -22.44 12.88 -18.96
CA ALA A 522 -21.89 14.02 -19.69
C ALA A 522 -20.52 14.46 -19.16
N ALA A 523 -20.18 14.16 -17.90
CA ALA A 523 -18.88 14.46 -17.33
C ALA A 523 -17.74 13.52 -17.81
N LEU A 524 -18.02 12.57 -18.72
CA LEU A 524 -17.05 11.69 -19.38
C LEU A 524 -16.08 10.97 -18.42
N GLY A 525 -16.55 10.60 -17.22
CA GLY A 525 -15.76 9.90 -16.22
C GLY A 525 -14.78 10.78 -15.43
N THR A 526 -14.78 12.10 -15.62
CA THR A 526 -13.93 13.04 -14.85
C THR A 526 -14.35 13.18 -13.37
N THR A 527 -15.51 12.64 -13.01
CA THR A 527 -16.02 12.55 -11.63
C THR A 527 -15.88 11.15 -11.02
N ASP A 528 -15.45 10.17 -11.81
CA ASP A 528 -15.40 8.78 -11.38
C ASP A 528 -14.15 8.61 -10.52
N THR A 529 -14.30 8.67 -9.20
CA THR A 529 -13.23 8.43 -8.23
C THR A 529 -12.91 6.95 -8.13
N ALA A 530 -11.77 6.59 -7.54
CA ALA A 530 -11.35 5.21 -7.34
C ALA A 530 -12.45 4.30 -6.74
N SER A 531 -13.20 4.79 -5.76
CA SER A 531 -14.35 4.11 -5.15
C SER A 531 -15.49 3.87 -6.16
N VAL A 532 -15.76 4.82 -7.03
CA VAL A 532 -16.77 4.70 -8.11
C VAL A 532 -16.28 3.71 -9.17
N VAL A 533 -15.00 3.75 -9.55
CA VAL A 533 -14.42 2.80 -10.51
C VAL A 533 -14.48 1.36 -9.99
N ILE A 534 -14.19 1.14 -8.71
CA ILE A 534 -14.35 -0.17 -8.06
C ILE A 534 -15.81 -0.64 -8.13
N PHE A 535 -16.75 0.26 -7.83
CA PHE A 535 -18.17 -0.07 -7.88
C PHE A 535 -18.66 -0.38 -9.30
N ASP A 536 -18.24 0.39 -10.30
CA ASP A 536 -18.56 0.12 -11.70
C ASP A 536 -17.94 -1.22 -12.15
N ALA A 537 -16.71 -1.53 -11.75
CA ALA A 537 -16.08 -2.82 -12.03
C ALA A 537 -16.85 -4.01 -11.41
N PHE A 538 -17.36 -3.82 -10.19
CA PHE A 538 -18.15 -4.83 -9.47
C PHE A 538 -19.54 -5.01 -10.07
N ASN A 539 -20.30 -3.91 -10.24
CA ASN A 539 -21.72 -3.96 -10.53
C ASN A 539 -22.03 -3.87 -12.03
N ARG A 540 -21.34 -2.99 -12.77
CA ARG A 540 -21.60 -2.74 -14.19
C ARG A 540 -20.84 -3.72 -15.08
N ASP A 541 -19.55 -3.90 -14.81
CA ASP A 541 -18.69 -4.76 -15.62
C ASP A 541 -18.71 -6.22 -15.16
N THR A 542 -19.35 -6.51 -14.02
CA THR A 542 -19.46 -7.84 -13.38
C THR A 542 -18.11 -8.55 -13.13
N ARG A 543 -17.01 -7.79 -13.09
CA ARG A 543 -15.65 -8.28 -12.84
C ARG A 543 -15.35 -8.27 -11.35
N ILE A 544 -16.03 -9.13 -10.60
CA ILE A 544 -15.99 -9.16 -9.12
C ILE A 544 -14.56 -9.36 -8.59
N GLY A 545 -13.80 -10.31 -9.15
CA GLY A 545 -12.41 -10.56 -8.73
C GLY A 545 -11.49 -9.36 -8.97
N TYR A 546 -11.66 -8.67 -10.09
CA TYR A 546 -10.92 -7.45 -10.41
C TYR A 546 -11.30 -6.30 -9.48
N ALA A 547 -12.60 -6.09 -9.22
CA ALA A 547 -13.06 -5.07 -8.29
C ALA A 547 -12.55 -5.30 -6.86
N SER A 548 -12.53 -6.55 -6.39
CA SER A 548 -11.95 -6.93 -5.10
C SER A 548 -10.45 -6.63 -5.04
N ALA A 549 -9.70 -6.90 -6.12
CA ALA A 549 -8.28 -6.56 -6.21
C ALA A 549 -8.05 -5.03 -6.15
N LEU A 550 -8.85 -4.25 -6.88
CA LEU A 550 -8.81 -2.78 -6.83
C LEU A 550 -9.18 -2.23 -5.45
N ALA A 551 -10.17 -2.83 -4.76
CA ALA A 551 -10.53 -2.45 -3.41
C ALA A 551 -9.39 -2.71 -2.41
N MET A 552 -8.70 -3.83 -2.54
CA MET A 552 -7.54 -4.14 -1.70
C MET A 552 -6.36 -3.19 -2.00
N LEU A 553 -6.16 -2.85 -3.27
CA LEU A 553 -5.17 -1.84 -3.67
C LEU A 553 -5.50 -0.46 -3.09
N LEU A 554 -6.76 -0.02 -3.15
CA LEU A 554 -7.19 1.23 -2.54
C LEU A 554 -6.98 1.22 -1.02
N LEU A 555 -7.24 0.10 -0.36
CA LEU A 555 -6.95 -0.07 1.07
C LEU A 555 -5.47 0.12 1.38
N LEU A 556 -4.57 -0.50 0.59
CA LEU A 556 -3.12 -0.32 0.75
C LEU A 556 -2.70 1.13 0.53
N ILE A 557 -3.28 1.81 -0.47
CA ILE A 557 -3.03 3.23 -0.74
C ILE A 557 -3.48 4.09 0.46
N VAL A 558 -4.69 3.89 0.97
CA VAL A 558 -5.22 4.63 2.13
C VAL A 558 -4.40 4.38 3.39
N MET A 559 -3.96 3.13 3.61
CA MET A 559 -3.10 2.76 4.72
C MET A 559 -1.72 3.43 4.59
N GLY A 560 -1.11 3.41 3.40
CA GLY A 560 0.15 4.07 3.11
C GLY A 560 0.07 5.58 3.35
N LEU A 561 -0.97 6.24 2.84
CA LEU A 561 -1.23 7.67 3.07
C LEU A 561 -1.45 7.97 4.56
N THR A 562 -2.15 7.08 5.28
CA THR A 562 -2.35 7.21 6.72
C THR A 562 -1.03 7.12 7.49
N VAL A 563 -0.15 6.18 7.13
CA VAL A 563 1.19 6.06 7.73
C VAL A 563 2.05 7.28 7.42
N ILE A 564 2.02 7.77 6.18
CA ILE A 564 2.73 8.99 5.78
C ILE A 564 2.22 10.19 6.58
N ASN A 565 0.89 10.38 6.63
CA ASN A 565 0.27 11.46 7.39
C ASN A 565 0.65 11.40 8.87
N ASN A 566 0.61 10.21 9.48
CA ASN A 566 1.01 10.00 10.87
C ASN A 566 2.50 10.34 11.09
N ARG A 567 3.40 9.93 10.19
CA ARG A 567 4.85 10.23 10.30
C ARG A 567 5.17 11.71 10.10
N VAL A 568 4.49 12.40 9.18
CA VAL A 568 4.74 13.83 8.91
C VAL A 568 4.15 14.70 10.00
N ALA A 569 2.93 14.38 10.45
CA ALA A 569 2.21 15.19 11.43
C ALA A 569 2.72 14.97 12.85
N SER A 570 3.04 13.74 13.27
CA SER A 570 3.56 13.46 14.64
C SER A 570 4.81 14.27 14.99
N LYS A 571 5.65 14.61 14.01
CA LYS A 571 6.84 15.48 14.21
C LYS A 571 6.51 16.96 14.44
N LYS A 572 5.27 17.39 14.17
CA LYS A 572 4.81 18.79 14.19
C LYS A 572 3.67 19.04 15.18
N VAL A 573 3.20 18.03 15.90
CA VAL A 573 2.16 18.20 16.94
C VAL A 573 2.80 18.71 18.22
N PHE A 574 2.41 19.90 18.64
CA PHE A 574 2.81 20.47 19.93
C PHE A 574 1.73 20.12 20.96
N TYR A 575 2.10 19.36 21.99
CA TYR A 575 1.16 18.90 23.02
C TYR A 575 0.96 19.87 24.19
N GLY A 576 1.53 21.08 24.10
CA GLY A 576 1.57 22.03 25.21
C GLY A 576 2.86 21.89 26.00
#